data_AF-A0A379GD44-F1
#
_entry.id   AF-A0A379GD44-F1
#
_cell.length_a   1.000
_cell.length_b   1.000
_cell.length_c   1.000
_cell.angle_alpha   90.00
_cell.angle_beta   90.00
_cell.angle_gamma   90.00
#
_symmetry.space_group_name_H-M   'P 1'
#
loop_
_entity.id
_entity.type
_entity.pdbx_description
1 polymer ?
#
loop_
_entity_poly.entity_id
_entity_poly.type
_entity_poly.pdbx_seq_one_letter_code
_entity_poly.pdbx_strand_id
1 'polypeptide(L)'
;MLGISWEVWLNGMEVTQFTYFQQVGGLECKPVTGEITYGLERLAMYIQGVDSVYDLVWCDGPLGKTTYGDIYHQNEVEQSTYNFEYADVDFLFSCFEPI
;
A
#
# COMPACT_ATOMS: atom_id res chain seq x y z
N MET A 1 -11.97 -6.03 -13.02
CA MET A 1 -12.26 -4.58 -13.03
C MET A 1 -11.55 -4.02 -14.24
N LEU A 2 -12.24 -3.28 -15.11
CA LEU A 2 -11.63 -2.71 -16.31
C LEU A 2 -11.89 -1.19 -16.30
N GLY A 3 -10.82 -0.43 -16.43
CA GLY A 3 -10.82 1.02 -16.35
C GLY A 3 -9.59 1.61 -17.01
N ILE A 4 -9.64 2.91 -17.30
CA ILE A 4 -8.48 3.65 -17.80
C ILE A 4 -7.74 4.19 -16.59
N SER A 5 -6.48 3.81 -16.44
CA SER A 5 -5.61 4.26 -15.35
C SER A 5 -4.52 5.18 -15.86
N TRP A 6 -4.16 6.15 -15.02
CA TRP A 6 -3.00 7.03 -15.19
C TRP A 6 -2.14 6.93 -13.94
N GLU A 7 -0.83 6.79 -14.16
CA GLU A 7 0.17 6.82 -13.10
C GLU A 7 0.76 8.22 -13.02
N VAL A 8 0.80 8.79 -11.81
CA VAL A 8 1.43 10.08 -11.56
C VAL A 8 2.80 9.85 -10.96
N TRP A 9 3.81 10.25 -11.74
CA TRP A 9 5.21 10.15 -11.39
C TRP A 9 5.72 11.50 -10.85
N LEU A 10 6.40 11.48 -9.70
CA LEU A 10 7.01 12.65 -9.08
C LEU A 10 8.47 12.30 -8.75
N ASN A 11 9.42 13.03 -9.33
CA ASN A 11 10.87 12.79 -9.22
C ASN A 11 11.29 11.32 -9.46
N GLY A 12 10.64 10.65 -10.41
CA GLY A 12 10.98 9.27 -10.80
C GLY A 12 10.39 8.19 -9.89
N MET A 13 9.59 8.55 -8.88
CA MET A 13 8.80 7.61 -8.10
C MET A 13 7.31 7.80 -8.40
N GLU A 14 6.56 6.70 -8.50
CA GLU A 14 5.11 6.72 -8.62
C GLU A 14 4.50 7.13 -7.27
N VAL A 15 3.72 8.20 -7.23
CA VAL A 15 3.15 8.74 -5.97
C VAL A 15 1.64 8.59 -5.92
N THR A 16 0.95 8.54 -7.04
CA THR A 16 -0.51 8.44 -7.07
C THR A 16 -1.00 7.72 -8.31
N GLN A 17 -2.00 6.86 -8.12
CA GLN A 17 -2.71 6.19 -9.21
C GLN A 17 -4.11 6.80 -9.34
N PHE A 18 -4.45 7.22 -10.56
CA PHE A 18 -5.79 7.67 -10.91
C PHE A 18 -6.46 6.61 -11.77
N THR A 19 -7.59 6.07 -11.32
CA THR A 19 -8.32 5.05 -12.07
C THR A 19 -9.75 5.50 -12.30
N TYR A 20 -10.17 5.54 -13.57
CA TYR A 20 -11.55 5.73 -13.93
C TYR A 20 -12.22 4.38 -14.15
N PHE A 21 -13.12 4.00 -13.25
CA PHE A 21 -13.86 2.75 -13.29
C PHE A 21 -15.01 2.82 -14.30
N GLN A 22 -14.86 2.03 -15.36
CA GLN A 22 -15.94 1.81 -16.33
C GLN A 22 -16.74 0.55 -15.99
N GLN A 23 -16.10 -0.48 -15.42
CA GLN A 23 -16.76 -1.73 -15.05
C GLN A 23 -16.21 -2.33 -13.74
N VAL A 24 -17.11 -2.66 -12.81
CA VAL A 24 -16.80 -3.31 -11.54
C VAL A 24 -17.61 -4.60 -11.41
N GLY A 25 -16.95 -5.73 -11.15
CA GLY A 25 -17.63 -7.02 -10.94
C GLY A 25 -18.49 -7.50 -12.12
N GLY A 26 -18.24 -7.02 -13.35
CA GLY A 26 -19.04 -7.34 -14.53
C GLY A 26 -20.16 -6.33 -14.86
N LEU A 27 -20.44 -5.37 -13.98
CA LEU A 27 -21.47 -4.34 -14.17
C LEU A 27 -20.86 -3.02 -14.65
N GLU A 28 -21.49 -2.38 -15.63
CA GLU A 28 -21.11 -1.04 -16.08
C GLU A 28 -21.42 0.01 -15.00
N CYS A 29 -20.43 0.83 -14.65
CA CYS A 29 -20.61 1.95 -13.73
C CYS A 29 -21.07 3.20 -14.50
N LYS A 30 -22.28 3.68 -14.17
CA LYS A 30 -22.84 4.96 -14.65
C LYS A 30 -23.35 5.76 -13.45
N PRO A 31 -22.73 6.88 -13.07
CA PRO A 31 -21.59 7.54 -13.73
C PRO A 31 -20.25 6.79 -13.53
N VAL A 32 -19.28 7.09 -14.40
CA VAL A 32 -17.90 6.60 -14.27
C VAL A 32 -17.34 7.10 -12.95
N THR A 33 -16.90 6.17 -12.09
CA THR A 33 -16.32 6.52 -10.78
C THR A 33 -14.83 6.76 -10.95
N GLY A 34 -14.31 7.87 -10.39
CA GLY A 34 -12.89 8.14 -10.32
C GLY A 34 -12.35 7.71 -8.96
N GLU A 35 -11.33 6.87 -8.96
CA GLU A 35 -10.52 6.53 -7.79
C GLU A 35 -9.19 7.27 -7.87
N ILE A 36 -8.77 7.78 -6.72
CA ILE A 36 -7.47 8.42 -6.54
C ILE A 36 -6.81 7.73 -5.35
N THR A 37 -5.73 7.02 -5.63
CA THR A 37 -4.99 6.25 -4.63
C THR A 37 -3.63 6.88 -4.42
N TYR A 38 -3.39 7.42 -3.23
CA TYR A 38 -2.14 8.07 -2.87
C TYR A 38 -1.23 7.10 -2.12
N GLY A 39 0.03 6.99 -2.55
CA GLY A 39 1.08 6.34 -1.76
C GLY A 39 1.55 7.27 -0.65
N LEU A 40 0.93 7.17 0.53
CA LEU A 40 1.18 8.09 1.65
C LEU A 40 2.64 8.07 2.10
N GLU A 41 3.25 6.89 2.15
CA GLU A 41 4.66 6.72 2.55
C GLU A 41 5.59 7.44 1.58
N ARG A 42 5.38 7.27 0.27
CA ARG A 42 6.18 7.92 -0.79
C ARG A 42 6.02 9.43 -0.76
N LEU A 43 4.79 9.92 -0.57
CA LEU A 43 4.51 11.34 -0.45
C LEU A 43 5.18 11.93 0.81
N ALA A 44 5.10 11.23 1.94
CA ALA A 44 5.67 11.69 3.19
C ALA A 44 7.20 11.65 3.16
N MET A 45 7.81 10.65 2.52
CA MET A 45 9.26 10.63 2.25
C MET A 45 9.70 11.85 1.44
N TYR A 46 8.92 12.21 0.42
CA TYR A 46 9.19 13.39 -0.40
C TYR A 46 9.08 14.69 0.40
N ILE A 47 8.05 14.83 1.24
CA ILE A 47 7.84 16.02 2.07
C ILE A 47 8.95 16.16 3.14
N GLN A 48 9.38 15.05 3.74
CA GLN A 48 10.42 15.04 4.77
C GLN A 48 11.84 15.00 4.19
N GLY A 49 12.00 14.73 2.89
CA GLY A 49 13.30 14.63 2.22
C GLY A 49 14.14 13.43 2.65
N VAL A 50 13.48 12.30 2.97
CA VAL A 50 14.15 11.05 3.39
C VAL A 50 14.14 10.02 2.26
N ASP A 51 15.26 9.30 2.09
CA ASP A 51 15.44 8.31 1.02
C ASP A 51 14.88 6.93 1.39
N SER A 52 14.60 6.67 2.67
CA SER A 52 14.10 5.39 3.19
C SER A 52 12.78 5.58 3.94
N VAL A 53 11.83 4.67 3.73
CA VAL A 53 10.57 4.63 4.49
C VAL A 53 10.83 4.45 5.98
N TYR A 54 11.87 3.70 6.36
CA TYR A 54 12.17 3.41 7.76
C TYR A 54 12.59 4.67 8.55
N ASP A 55 13.25 5.62 7.90
CA ASP A 55 13.70 6.88 8.52
C ASP A 55 12.58 7.93 8.62
N LEU A 56 11.39 7.61 8.09
CA LEU A 56 10.26 8.51 8.10
C LEU A 56 9.80 8.79 9.54
N VAL A 57 9.70 10.06 9.91
CA VAL A 57 9.22 10.44 11.25
C VAL A 57 7.70 10.34 11.25
N TRP A 58 7.17 9.38 12.02
CA TRP A 58 5.73 9.17 12.19
C TRP A 58 5.13 10.19 13.15
N CYS A 59 5.81 10.45 14.27
CA CYS A 59 5.38 11.44 15.26
C CYS A 59 6.59 12.07 15.96
N ASP A 60 6.56 13.39 16.15
CA ASP A 60 7.50 14.13 17.01
C ASP A 60 6.76 14.58 18.26
N GLY A 61 6.96 13.84 19.36
CA GLY A 61 6.26 14.02 20.62
C GLY A 61 7.19 14.40 21.77
N PRO A 62 6.65 14.74 22.95
CA PRO A 62 7.44 15.08 24.14
C PRO A 62 8.34 13.95 24.64
N LEU A 63 8.19 12.72 24.11
CA LEU A 63 9.01 11.55 24.42
C LEU A 63 10.09 11.26 23.35
N GLY A 64 10.22 12.10 22.32
CA GLY A 64 11.17 11.95 21.23
C GLY A 64 10.50 11.64 19.88
N LYS A 65 11.33 11.56 18.83
CA LYS A 65 10.90 11.22 17.48
C LYS A 65 10.67 9.72 17.37
N THR A 66 9.48 9.31 16.96
CA THR A 66 9.17 7.91 16.61
C THR A 66 9.26 7.76 15.10
N THR A 67 10.10 6.84 14.63
CA THR A 67 10.24 6.57 13.20
C THR A 67 9.30 5.46 12.75
N TYR A 68 9.01 5.39 11.45
CA TYR A 68 8.19 4.33 10.88
C TYR A 68 8.87 2.96 11.04
N GLY A 69 10.21 2.92 10.99
CA GLY A 69 10.98 1.71 11.27
C GLY A 69 10.74 1.15 12.66
N ASP A 70 10.65 1.99 13.69
CA ASP A 70 10.40 1.55 15.06
C ASP A 70 9.05 0.83 15.23
N ILE A 71 8.07 1.16 14.38
CA ILE A 71 6.70 0.63 14.47
C ILE A 71 6.51 -0.58 13.55
N TYR A 72 6.96 -0.49 12.30
CA TYR A 72 6.58 -1.44 11.25
C TYR A 72 7.69 -2.42 10.84
N HIS A 73 8.96 -2.18 11.20
CA HIS A 73 10.06 -3.04 10.75
C HIS A 73 9.92 -4.47 11.30
N GLN A 74 9.56 -4.62 12.58
CA GLN A 74 9.37 -5.94 13.17
C GLN A 74 8.19 -6.69 12.53
N ASN A 75 7.07 -6.00 12.31
CA ASN A 75 5.89 -6.59 11.70
C ASN A 75 6.13 -7.01 10.24
N GLU A 76 6.90 -6.23 9.48
CA GLU A 76 7.26 -6.56 8.10
C GLU A 76 8.14 -7.82 8.03
N VAL A 77 9.13 -7.94 8.92
CA VAL A 77 9.98 -9.14 9.01
C VAL A 77 9.15 -10.37 9.37
N GLU A 78 8.29 -10.25 10.39
CA GLU A 78 7.44 -11.35 10.84
C GLU A 78 6.44 -11.80 9.75
N GLN A 79 5.79 -10.84 9.09
CA GLN A 79 4.86 -11.13 7.99
C GLN A 79 5.58 -11.73 6.77
N SER A 80 6.78 -11.26 6.45
CA SER A 80 7.57 -11.80 5.35
C SER A 80 8.00 -13.24 5.64
N THR A 81 8.55 -13.51 6.83
CA THR A 81 8.94 -14.86 7.24
C THR A 81 7.74 -15.80 7.26
N TYR A 82 6.59 -15.36 7.78
CA TYR A 82 5.37 -16.16 7.76
C TYR A 82 4.91 -16.48 6.33
N ASN A 83 4.82 -15.47 5.46
CA ASN A 83 4.33 -15.65 4.09
C ASN A 83 5.26 -16.52 3.22
N PHE A 84 6.57 -16.46 3.42
CA PHE A 84 7.53 -17.20 2.61
C PHE A 84 7.91 -18.58 3.17
N GLU A 85 8.02 -18.74 4.49
CA GLU A 85 8.59 -19.95 5.10
C GLU A 85 7.59 -20.81 5.88
N TYR A 86 6.54 -20.20 6.44
CA TYR A 86 5.63 -20.89 7.38
C TYR A 86 4.18 -20.95 6.90
N ALA A 87 3.86 -20.36 5.75
CA ALA A 87 2.51 -20.36 5.22
C ALA A 87 2.06 -21.79 4.89
N ASP A 88 1.08 -22.29 5.64
CA ASP A 88 0.46 -23.58 5.36
C ASP A 88 -0.45 -23.46 4.13
N VAL A 89 0.10 -23.87 3.00
CA VAL A 89 -0.55 -23.81 1.69
C VAL A 89 -1.84 -24.64 1.67
N ASP A 90 -1.84 -25.80 2.33
CA ASP A 90 -3.00 -26.70 2.36
C ASP A 90 -4.16 -26.08 3.18
N PHE A 91 -3.84 -25.43 4.31
CA PHE A 91 -4.83 -24.67 5.07
C PHE A 91 -5.36 -23.46 4.28
N LEU A 92 -4.49 -22.71 3.60
CA LEU A 92 -4.90 -21.56 2.78
C LEU A 92 -5.82 -21.98 1.63
N PHE A 93 -5.58 -23.13 1.00
CA PHE A 93 -6.50 -23.69 0.01
C PHE A 93 -7.84 -24.08 0.64
N SER A 94 -7.85 -24.68 1.83
CA SER A 94 -9.09 -25.01 2.54
C SER A 94 -9.94 -23.78 2.92
N CYS A 95 -9.29 -22.64 3.18
CA CYS A 95 -9.99 -21.37 3.42
C CYS A 95 -10.49 -20.71 2.13
N PHE A 96 -9.90 -21.01 0.98
CA PHE A 96 -10.29 -20.46 -0.31
C PHE A 96 -11.41 -21.28 -0.98
N GLU A 97 -11.51 -22.58 -0.70
CA GLU A 97 -12.61 -23.40 -1.20
C GLU A 97 -13.94 -22.90 -0.61
N PRO A 98 -14.91 -22.52 -1.48
CA PRO A 98 -16.25 -22.23 -1.01
C PRO A 98 -16.89 -23.52 -0.50
N ILE A 99 -17.61 -23.41 0.62
CA ILE A 99 -18.49 -24.48 1.15
C ILE A 99 -19.52 -24.88 0.09
#